data_AF-A0A1G2WGG4-F1
#
_entry.id   AF-A0A1G2WGG4-F1
#
_cell.length_a   1.000
_cell.length_b   1.000
_cell.length_c   1.000
_cell.angle_alpha   90.00
_cell.angle_beta   90.00
_cell.angle_gamma   90.00
#
_symmetry.space_group_name_H-M   'P 1'
#
loop_
_entity.id
_entity.type
_entity.pdbx_description
1 polymer ?
#
loop_
_entity_poly.entity_id
_entity_poly.type
_entity_poly.pdbx_seq_one_letter_code
_entity_poly.pdbx_strand_id
1 'polypeptide(L)'
;MKRLLLLPLLILSFGCAQNHFNVPTENFADKVKVLGVAPIIVDADSDIKFPQKDQLLSLLADMNRKYEQQFVRKLKATGNFYTVALLDGDPQRIFSNLFFRSEKRDDATIQYNKYFWKNGELRDFIQKNNLDAVMLVVVNGISRNEKIFSNNLLTSMASDYNYLIMSAQILDANGTILWEYPNFRSRILTHYPMINLQYPDFSEAEANLSAAANVKFKTLDGVKLTLEQKRKDMLLRETQESIVYGKQFDEILSFIKYDPNADKKDTAAPAEPVKPPQAEKPLLPAQQPSIAPTAETPKTPIPEITRVPMLETPAASAPTAAPAAPVGESIPAK
;
A
#
# COMPACT_ATOMS: atom_id res chain seq x y z
N MET A 1 -17.16 -47.28 30.82
CA MET A 1 -16.59 -46.00 31.29
C MET A 1 -15.26 -45.75 30.57
N LYS A 2 -14.94 -44.48 30.26
CA LYS A 2 -13.70 -43.99 29.59
C LYS A 2 -13.65 -44.05 28.05
N ARG A 3 -14.41 -43.20 27.39
CA ARG A 3 -14.07 -42.65 26.06
C ARG A 3 -14.70 -41.26 25.93
N LEU A 4 -14.07 -40.24 26.49
CA LEU A 4 -14.30 -38.83 26.12
C LEU A 4 -13.34 -37.96 26.94
N LEU A 5 -12.23 -37.50 26.34
CA LEU A 5 -11.44 -36.32 26.73
C LEU A 5 -10.09 -36.39 26.00
N LEU A 6 -10.04 -35.94 24.74
CA LEU A 6 -8.79 -35.64 24.04
C LEU A 6 -9.06 -34.85 22.75
N LEU A 7 -9.84 -33.76 22.85
CA LEU A 7 -10.10 -32.89 21.70
C LEU A 7 -10.36 -31.40 22.06
N PRO A 8 -9.47 -30.71 22.81
CA PRO A 8 -9.41 -29.25 22.66
C PRO A 8 -7.97 -28.71 22.63
N LEU A 9 -7.05 -29.36 21.90
CA LEU A 9 -5.66 -28.89 21.80
C LEU A 9 -5.12 -28.87 20.36
N LEU A 10 -5.98 -28.57 19.38
CA LEU A 10 -5.60 -28.53 17.96
C LEU A 10 -6.04 -27.23 17.25
N ILE A 11 -6.44 -26.20 18.01
CA ILE A 11 -6.90 -24.91 17.45
C ILE A 11 -5.86 -23.78 17.63
N LEU A 12 -4.73 -24.03 18.31
CA LEU A 12 -3.72 -22.99 18.60
C LEU A 12 -2.56 -22.92 17.59
N SER A 13 -2.55 -23.72 16.52
CA SER A 13 -1.47 -23.73 15.52
C SER A 13 -1.77 -22.92 14.24
N PHE A 14 -2.70 -21.98 14.29
CA PHE A 14 -2.76 -20.91 13.27
C PHE A 14 -1.79 -19.81 13.67
N GLY A 15 -0.49 -20.07 13.45
CA GLY A 15 0.52 -19.03 13.36
C GLY A 15 0.18 -18.15 12.16
N CYS A 16 -0.57 -17.07 12.40
CA CYS A 16 -0.86 -16.04 11.42
C CYS A 16 0.45 -15.34 11.08
N ALA A 17 1.21 -15.86 10.12
CA ALA A 17 2.29 -15.15 9.47
C ALA A 17 1.70 -13.95 8.70
N GLN A 18 1.42 -12.87 9.39
CA GLN A 18 1.09 -11.57 8.83
C GLN A 18 2.38 -10.90 8.35
N ASN A 19 3.00 -11.46 7.30
CA ASN A 19 4.23 -10.89 6.78
C ASN A 19 3.89 -9.69 5.86
N HIS A 20 4.07 -8.49 6.38
CA HIS A 20 3.92 -7.22 5.65
C HIS A 20 5.23 -6.77 4.98
N PHE A 21 6.32 -7.50 5.20
CA PHE A 21 7.63 -7.24 4.62
C PHE A 21 7.77 -8.01 3.30
N ASN A 22 8.46 -7.39 2.34
CA ASN A 22 8.77 -8.04 1.07
C ASN A 22 10.03 -8.93 1.17
N VAL A 23 10.77 -8.78 2.26
CA VAL A 23 11.91 -9.60 2.69
C VAL A 23 11.61 -10.24 4.05
N PRO A 24 12.27 -11.35 4.44
CA PRO A 24 12.16 -11.88 5.80
C PRO A 24 12.46 -10.79 6.84
N THR A 25 11.72 -10.81 7.95
CA THR A 25 11.74 -9.75 8.97
C THR A 25 13.11 -9.58 9.62
N GLU A 26 13.84 -10.68 9.80
CA GLU A 26 15.20 -10.69 10.34
C GLU A 26 16.15 -9.97 9.40
N ASN A 27 16.01 -10.23 8.09
CA ASN A 27 16.80 -9.56 7.06
C ASN A 27 16.43 -8.07 6.94
N PHE A 28 15.22 -7.67 7.30
CA PHE A 28 14.83 -6.26 7.31
C PHE A 28 15.56 -5.48 8.42
N ALA A 29 15.55 -5.99 9.65
CA ALA A 29 16.20 -5.35 10.80
C ALA A 29 17.72 -5.27 10.63
N ASP A 30 18.34 -6.30 10.05
CA ASP A 30 19.78 -6.31 9.79
C ASP A 30 20.19 -5.32 8.68
N LYS A 31 19.31 -5.10 7.70
CA LYS A 31 19.58 -4.23 6.55
C LYS A 31 19.30 -2.75 6.79
N VAL A 32 18.40 -2.39 7.71
CA VAL A 32 17.96 -1.00 7.89
C VAL A 32 18.20 -0.52 9.31
N LYS A 33 19.36 0.10 9.57
CA LYS A 33 19.67 0.72 10.87
C LYS A 33 19.37 2.21 10.83
N VAL A 34 19.74 2.89 9.75
CA VAL A 34 19.54 4.33 9.53
C VAL A 34 18.47 4.53 8.45
N LEU A 35 17.29 4.97 8.87
CA LEU A 35 16.15 5.24 8.00
C LEU A 35 15.97 6.74 7.79
N GLY A 36 16.05 7.19 6.55
CA GLY A 36 15.60 8.54 6.17
C GLY A 36 14.12 8.53 5.81
N VAL A 37 13.36 9.52 6.25
CA VAL A 37 11.96 9.73 5.86
C VAL A 37 11.91 10.95 4.98
N ALA A 38 11.54 10.78 3.71
CA ALA A 38 11.35 11.93 2.83
C ALA A 38 10.14 12.76 3.27
N PRO A 39 10.12 14.07 2.98
CA PRO A 39 8.91 14.89 3.08
C PRO A 39 7.71 14.21 2.44
N ILE A 40 6.52 14.28 3.06
CA ILE A 40 5.34 13.60 2.52
C ILE A 40 4.94 14.25 1.18
N ILE A 41 4.93 13.43 0.14
CA ILE A 41 4.68 13.84 -1.25
C ILE A 41 3.18 13.87 -1.54
N VAL A 42 2.76 14.77 -2.42
CA VAL A 42 1.43 14.74 -3.04
C VAL A 42 1.60 14.44 -4.52
N ASP A 43 1.02 13.33 -4.99
CA ASP A 43 0.99 13.00 -6.41
C ASP A 43 -0.11 13.82 -7.09
N ALA A 44 0.28 14.93 -7.72
CA ALA A 44 -0.64 15.83 -8.42
C ALA A 44 -1.23 15.20 -9.69
N ASP A 45 -0.57 14.20 -10.28
CA ASP A 45 -1.00 13.55 -11.52
C ASP A 45 -1.91 12.34 -11.27
N SER A 46 -2.08 11.95 -10.00
CA SER A 46 -3.05 10.95 -9.59
C SER A 46 -4.51 11.37 -9.84
N ASP A 47 -5.43 10.42 -9.67
CA ASP A 47 -6.87 10.57 -9.96
C ASP A 47 -7.59 11.44 -8.92
N ILE A 48 -7.18 12.71 -8.78
CA ILE A 48 -7.79 13.72 -7.91
C ILE A 48 -8.75 14.56 -8.77
N LYS A 49 -10.07 14.33 -8.62
CA LYS A 49 -11.12 14.95 -9.43
C LYS A 49 -11.72 16.21 -8.80
N PHE A 50 -11.05 16.80 -7.81
CA PHE A 50 -11.59 17.91 -7.03
C PHE A 50 -11.70 19.20 -7.88
N PRO A 51 -12.84 19.95 -7.83
CA PRO A 51 -13.03 21.13 -8.67
C PRO A 51 -11.95 22.21 -8.50
N GLN A 52 -11.52 22.48 -7.27
CA GLN A 52 -10.41 23.39 -6.98
C GLN A 52 -9.10 22.62 -6.75
N LYS A 53 -8.69 21.79 -7.72
CA LYS A 53 -7.56 20.85 -7.59
C LYS A 53 -6.29 21.54 -7.08
N ASP A 54 -5.87 22.65 -7.69
CA ASP A 54 -4.60 23.30 -7.32
C ASP A 54 -4.59 23.82 -5.88
N GLN A 55 -5.72 24.39 -5.43
CA GLN A 55 -5.89 24.86 -4.05
C GLN A 55 -5.88 23.69 -3.06
N LEU A 56 -6.49 22.56 -3.44
CA LEU A 56 -6.42 21.34 -2.65
C LEU A 56 -4.98 20.81 -2.56
N LEU A 57 -4.23 20.81 -3.67
CA LEU A 57 -2.83 20.36 -3.67
C LEU A 57 -1.95 21.22 -2.76
N SER A 58 -2.10 22.55 -2.79
CA SER A 58 -1.41 23.46 -1.87
C SER A 58 -1.78 23.19 -0.41
N LEU A 59 -3.09 23.05 -0.12
CA LEU A 59 -3.56 22.71 1.22
C LEU A 59 -2.96 21.39 1.72
N LEU A 60 -2.92 20.35 0.88
CA LEU A 60 -2.34 19.06 1.25
C LEU A 60 -0.83 19.17 1.50
N ALA A 61 -0.10 19.93 0.67
CA ALA A 61 1.32 20.16 0.88
C ALA A 61 1.59 20.85 2.23
N ASP A 62 0.85 21.91 2.55
CA ASP A 62 0.98 22.63 3.82
C ASP A 62 0.68 21.72 5.02
N MET A 63 -0.40 20.95 4.93
CA MET A 63 -0.81 20.04 6.00
C MET A 63 0.16 18.86 6.17
N ASN A 64 0.71 18.34 5.08
CA ASN A 64 1.76 17.32 5.11
C ASN A 64 3.00 17.80 5.86
N ARG A 65 3.50 19.00 5.52
CA ARG A 65 4.65 19.61 6.20
C ARG A 65 4.39 19.86 7.68
N LYS A 66 3.16 20.21 8.05
CA LYS A 66 2.75 20.40 9.44
C LYS A 66 2.81 19.11 10.28
N TYR A 67 2.55 17.95 9.69
CA TYR A 67 2.40 16.68 10.44
C TYR A 67 3.52 15.65 10.21
N GLU A 68 4.42 15.83 9.24
CA GLU A 68 5.53 14.88 8.99
C GLU A 68 6.44 14.66 10.22
N GLN A 69 6.67 15.70 11.04
CA GLN A 69 7.44 15.59 12.28
C GLN A 69 6.73 14.69 13.30
N GLN A 70 5.40 14.73 13.34
CA GLN A 70 4.61 13.80 14.17
C GLN A 70 4.80 12.36 13.69
N PHE A 71 4.78 12.13 12.37
CA PHE A 71 5.03 10.82 11.78
C PHE A 71 6.41 10.28 12.17
N VAL A 72 7.46 11.09 11.99
CA VAL A 72 8.84 10.71 12.34
C VAL A 72 9.00 10.43 13.83
N ARG A 73 8.38 11.21 14.71
CA ARG A 73 8.38 10.94 16.17
C ARG A 73 7.72 9.61 16.50
N LYS A 74 6.57 9.30 15.91
CA LYS A 74 5.90 8.01 16.12
C LYS A 74 6.72 6.84 15.56
N LEU A 75 7.38 7.02 14.41
CA LEU A 75 8.28 6.02 13.83
C LEU A 75 9.49 5.76 14.74
N LYS A 76 10.11 6.80 15.29
CA LYS A 76 11.18 6.66 16.32
C LYS A 76 10.70 5.90 17.55
N ALA A 77 9.50 6.20 18.02
CA ALA A 77 8.90 5.55 19.19
C ALA A 77 8.62 4.06 19.00
N THR A 78 8.66 3.54 17.76
CA THR A 78 8.58 2.09 17.52
C THR A 78 9.82 1.34 18.00
N GLY A 79 10.99 1.99 18.06
CA GLY A 79 12.26 1.34 18.41
C GLY A 79 12.81 0.37 17.34
N ASN A 80 12.20 0.33 16.16
CA ASN A 80 12.59 -0.60 15.08
C ASN A 80 13.92 -0.25 14.41
N PHE A 81 14.33 1.01 14.48
CA PHE A 81 15.49 1.54 13.76
C PHE A 81 16.46 2.18 14.75
N TYR A 82 17.76 2.06 14.49
CA TYR A 82 18.78 2.73 15.30
C TYR A 82 18.66 4.25 15.19
N THR A 83 18.41 4.76 13.98
CA THR A 83 18.20 6.18 13.73
C THR A 83 17.12 6.37 12.69
N VAL A 84 16.23 7.33 12.95
CA VAL A 84 15.24 7.82 11.98
C VAL A 84 15.45 9.32 11.81
N ALA A 85 15.57 9.80 10.59
CA ALA A 85 15.73 11.22 10.31
C ALA A 85 14.69 11.68 9.27
N LEU A 86 14.05 12.83 9.53
CA LEU A 86 13.33 13.51 8.45
C LEU A 86 14.37 14.12 7.51
N LEU A 87 14.23 13.89 6.22
CA LEU A 87 15.07 14.47 5.19
C LEU A 87 14.55 15.85 4.81
N ASP A 88 15.47 16.77 4.57
CA ASP A 88 15.14 18.10 4.07
C ASP A 88 15.05 18.10 2.54
N GLY A 89 14.14 18.91 2.01
CA GLY A 89 13.98 19.11 0.58
C GLY A 89 12.56 19.48 0.19
N ASP A 90 12.42 19.91 -1.06
CA ASP A 90 11.12 20.15 -1.69
C ASP A 90 10.50 18.80 -2.11
N PRO A 91 9.34 18.39 -1.58
CA PRO A 91 8.74 17.08 -1.86
C PRO A 91 8.50 16.85 -3.36
N GLN A 92 8.12 17.91 -4.09
CA GLN A 92 7.79 17.86 -5.51
C GLN A 92 9.03 17.63 -6.37
N ARG A 93 10.14 18.30 -6.06
CA ARG A 93 11.45 18.01 -6.69
C ARG A 93 11.97 16.62 -6.35
N ILE A 94 11.81 16.16 -5.11
CA ILE A 94 12.19 14.79 -4.72
C ILE A 94 11.38 13.80 -5.56
N PHE A 95 10.07 13.99 -5.65
CA PHE A 95 9.19 13.12 -6.41
C PHE A 95 9.55 13.12 -7.90
N SER A 96 9.66 14.28 -8.55
CA SER A 96 9.95 14.34 -9.99
C SER A 96 11.31 13.73 -10.37
N ASN A 97 12.30 13.81 -9.48
CA ASN A 97 13.60 13.20 -9.69
C ASN A 97 13.53 11.67 -9.53
N LEU A 98 12.94 11.18 -8.44
CA LEU A 98 12.93 9.76 -8.09
C LEU A 98 11.85 8.95 -8.81
N PHE A 99 10.72 9.56 -9.17
CA PHE A 99 9.55 8.88 -9.72
C PHE A 99 9.85 8.34 -11.12
N PHE A 100 9.47 7.08 -11.36
CA PHE A 100 9.52 6.46 -12.67
C PHE A 100 8.13 6.27 -13.26
N ARG A 101 7.25 5.58 -12.52
CA ARG A 101 5.85 5.33 -12.91
C ARG A 101 5.01 4.91 -11.72
N SER A 102 3.70 5.02 -11.87
CA SER A 102 2.70 4.44 -10.96
C SER A 102 1.84 3.41 -11.69
N GLU A 103 1.29 2.46 -10.95
CA GLU A 103 0.35 1.45 -11.45
C GLU A 103 -0.85 1.37 -10.51
N LYS A 104 -2.06 1.53 -11.04
CA LYS A 104 -3.29 1.30 -10.28
C LYS A 104 -3.46 -0.21 -10.08
N ARG A 105 -3.54 -0.62 -8.81
CA ARG A 105 -3.74 -2.01 -8.38
C ARG A 105 -5.12 -2.16 -7.75
N ASP A 106 -5.69 -3.34 -7.88
CA ASP A 106 -6.90 -3.77 -7.20
C ASP A 106 -6.61 -5.15 -6.59
N ASP A 107 -6.17 -5.14 -5.34
CA ASP A 107 -5.74 -6.33 -4.63
C ASP A 107 -6.66 -6.55 -3.43
N ALA A 108 -7.22 -7.76 -3.30
CA ALA A 108 -8.13 -8.11 -2.21
C ALA A 108 -9.26 -7.07 -2.01
N THR A 109 -9.85 -6.56 -3.10
CA THR A 109 -10.92 -5.52 -3.13
C THR A 109 -10.49 -4.12 -2.70
N ILE A 110 -9.18 -3.90 -2.51
CA ILE A 110 -8.62 -2.60 -2.16
C ILE A 110 -7.88 -2.04 -3.37
N GLN A 111 -8.34 -0.88 -3.81
CA GLN A 111 -7.74 -0.12 -4.91
C GLN A 111 -6.71 0.87 -4.37
N TYR A 112 -5.52 0.92 -4.98
CA TYR A 112 -4.44 1.82 -4.61
C TYR A 112 -3.46 2.04 -5.76
N ASN A 113 -2.56 3.02 -5.63
CA ASN A 113 -1.48 3.26 -6.58
C ASN A 113 -0.17 2.69 -6.03
N LYS A 114 0.48 1.80 -6.80
CA LYS A 114 1.82 1.29 -6.52
C LYS A 114 2.85 2.13 -7.27
N TYR A 115 3.87 2.60 -6.55
CA TYR A 115 4.92 3.46 -7.10
C TYR A 115 6.18 2.66 -7.42
N PHE A 116 6.82 3.04 -8.51
CA PHE A 116 8.12 2.55 -8.93
C PHE A 116 9.07 3.73 -9.08
N TRP A 117 10.31 3.53 -8.65
CA TRP A 117 11.31 4.59 -8.53
C TRP A 117 12.50 4.30 -9.45
N LYS A 118 13.20 5.36 -9.87
CA LYS A 118 14.43 5.23 -10.66
C LYS A 118 15.58 4.83 -9.74
N ASN A 119 16.15 3.65 -9.97
CA ASN A 119 17.14 3.07 -9.06
C ASN A 119 18.43 3.89 -8.96
N GLY A 120 18.88 4.54 -10.04
CA GLY A 120 20.10 5.34 -10.02
C GLY A 120 19.96 6.56 -9.11
N GLU A 121 18.89 7.32 -9.30
CA GLU A 121 18.57 8.53 -8.58
C GLU A 121 18.23 8.25 -7.12
N LEU A 122 17.56 7.13 -6.85
CA LEU A 122 17.29 6.65 -5.49
C LEU A 122 18.59 6.30 -4.75
N ARG A 123 19.51 5.59 -5.42
CA ARG A 123 20.81 5.25 -4.85
C ARG A 123 21.60 6.50 -4.50
N ASP A 124 21.68 7.45 -5.42
CA ASP A 124 22.40 8.71 -5.22
C ASP A 124 21.76 9.51 -4.07
N PHE A 125 20.44 9.51 -3.97
CA PHE A 125 19.69 10.15 -2.89
C PHE A 125 19.99 9.52 -1.52
N ILE A 126 20.01 8.18 -1.43
CA ILE A 126 20.35 7.45 -0.20
C ILE A 126 21.80 7.69 0.22
N GLN A 127 22.74 7.59 -0.73
CA GLN A 127 24.17 7.80 -0.48
C GLN A 127 24.48 9.22 -0.02
N LYS A 128 23.89 10.23 -0.69
CA LYS A 128 24.08 11.64 -0.33
C LYS A 128 23.67 11.95 1.11
N ASN A 129 22.68 11.22 1.63
CA ASN A 129 22.15 11.41 2.98
C ASN A 129 22.73 10.41 4.01
N ASN A 130 23.68 9.54 3.62
CA ASN A 130 24.27 8.49 4.45
C ASN A 130 23.22 7.57 5.12
N LEU A 131 22.25 7.11 4.34
CA LEU A 131 21.15 6.27 4.81
C LEU A 131 21.37 4.80 4.41
N ASP A 132 20.79 3.87 5.16
CA ASP A 132 20.67 2.48 4.72
C ASP A 132 19.44 2.29 3.80
N ALA A 133 18.37 2.99 4.13
CA ALA A 133 17.12 2.99 3.38
C ALA A 133 16.40 4.34 3.49
N VAL A 134 15.49 4.58 2.54
CA VAL A 134 14.58 5.73 2.57
C VAL A 134 13.13 5.26 2.62
N MET A 135 12.32 5.94 3.44
CA MET A 135 10.88 5.85 3.44
C MET A 135 10.28 6.97 2.61
N LEU A 136 9.50 6.60 1.59
CA LEU A 136 8.73 7.50 0.75
C LEU A 136 7.25 7.34 1.08
N VAL A 137 6.58 8.45 1.42
CA VAL A 137 5.14 8.50 1.70
C VAL A 137 4.47 9.41 0.68
N VAL A 138 3.44 8.90 0.01
CA VAL A 138 2.75 9.59 -1.09
C VAL A 138 1.25 9.65 -0.81
N VAL A 139 0.71 10.88 -0.75
CA VAL A 139 -0.73 11.15 -0.79
C VAL A 139 -1.17 11.19 -2.25
N ASN A 140 -2.21 10.42 -2.59
CA ASN A 140 -2.70 10.34 -3.96
C ASN A 140 -4.22 10.14 -4.04
N GLY A 141 -4.79 10.49 -5.19
CA GLY A 141 -6.20 10.34 -5.50
C GLY A 141 -6.53 8.99 -6.14
N ILE A 142 -7.66 8.43 -5.72
CA ILE A 142 -8.28 7.25 -6.37
C ILE A 142 -9.80 7.44 -6.49
N SER A 143 -10.38 7.04 -7.61
CA SER A 143 -11.81 6.73 -7.69
C SER A 143 -12.07 5.24 -7.52
N ARG A 144 -13.02 4.90 -6.64
CA ARG A 144 -13.53 3.53 -6.44
C ARG A 144 -15.04 3.52 -6.25
N ASN A 145 -15.68 2.45 -6.71
CA ASN A 145 -17.11 2.24 -6.51
C ASN A 145 -17.37 1.83 -5.06
N GLU A 146 -18.19 2.59 -4.35
CA GLU A 146 -18.52 2.30 -2.95
C GLU A 146 -20.00 2.57 -2.68
N LYS A 147 -20.58 1.81 -1.75
CA LYS A 147 -21.96 2.00 -1.29
C LYS A 147 -21.95 2.72 0.05
N ILE A 148 -22.39 3.97 0.06
CA ILE A 148 -22.49 4.79 1.28
C ILE A 148 -23.94 4.79 1.75
N PHE A 149 -24.14 4.63 3.07
CA PHE A 149 -25.45 4.67 3.72
C PHE A 149 -25.70 6.04 4.34
N SER A 150 -26.97 6.43 4.42
CA SER A 150 -27.40 7.59 5.19
C SER A 150 -27.20 7.37 6.69
N ASN A 151 -27.25 8.44 7.47
CA ASN A 151 -27.11 8.37 8.93
C ASN A 151 -28.22 7.53 9.60
N ASN A 152 -29.41 7.44 8.99
CA ASN A 152 -30.50 6.60 9.48
C ASN A 152 -30.46 5.16 8.93
N LEU A 153 -29.49 4.83 8.08
CA LEU A 153 -29.30 3.52 7.43
C LEU A 153 -30.46 3.04 6.54
N LEU A 154 -31.47 3.89 6.30
CA LEU A 154 -32.65 3.54 5.49
C LEU A 154 -32.40 3.70 3.99
N THR A 155 -31.47 4.60 3.63
CA THR A 155 -31.12 4.89 2.25
C THR A 155 -29.64 4.67 2.02
N SER A 156 -29.30 4.35 0.78
CA SER A 156 -27.93 4.09 0.38
C SER A 156 -27.72 4.46 -1.07
N MET A 157 -26.49 4.84 -1.41
CA MET A 157 -26.13 5.17 -2.78
C MET A 157 -24.80 4.52 -3.12
N ALA A 158 -24.78 3.78 -4.24
CA ALA A 158 -23.57 3.26 -4.83
C ALA A 158 -23.11 4.21 -5.93
N SER A 159 -21.86 4.67 -5.87
CA SER A 159 -21.28 5.56 -6.87
C SER A 159 -19.76 5.45 -6.87
N ASP A 160 -19.12 6.06 -7.87
CA ASP A 160 -17.67 6.15 -7.97
C ASP A 160 -17.18 7.38 -7.19
N TYR A 161 -16.84 7.18 -5.93
CA TYR A 161 -16.39 8.24 -5.05
C TYR A 161 -14.88 8.49 -5.21
N ASN A 162 -14.48 9.76 -5.12
CA ASN A 162 -13.09 10.18 -5.18
C ASN A 162 -12.49 10.32 -3.77
N TYR A 163 -11.39 9.63 -3.51
CA TYR A 163 -10.72 9.57 -2.22
C TYR A 163 -9.27 10.04 -2.33
N LEU A 164 -8.77 10.62 -1.25
CA LEU A 164 -7.34 10.71 -0.98
C LEU A 164 -6.92 9.51 -0.13
N ILE A 165 -5.82 8.87 -0.50
CA ILE A 165 -5.20 7.76 0.23
C ILE A 165 -3.72 8.07 0.48
N MET A 166 -3.11 7.35 1.44
CA MET A 166 -1.67 7.34 1.65
C MET A 166 -1.10 5.97 1.27
N SER A 167 -0.02 5.99 0.50
CA SER A 167 0.84 4.84 0.26
C SER A 167 2.23 5.13 0.81
N ALA A 168 2.93 4.10 1.28
CA ALA A 168 4.29 4.24 1.78
C ALA A 168 5.17 3.07 1.34
N GLN A 169 6.46 3.33 1.10
CA GLN A 169 7.44 2.30 0.77
C GLN A 169 8.77 2.58 1.47
N ILE A 170 9.45 1.54 1.94
CA ILE A 170 10.84 1.60 2.41
C ILE A 170 11.71 0.92 1.38
N LEU A 171 12.70 1.63 0.85
CA LEU A 171 13.57 1.16 -0.22
C LEU A 171 15.04 1.23 0.17
N ASP A 172 15.82 0.24 -0.25
CA ASP A 172 17.28 0.25 -0.14
C ASP A 172 17.95 0.98 -1.32
N ALA A 173 19.28 1.13 -1.24
CA ALA A 173 20.12 1.73 -2.28
C ALA A 173 20.08 1.00 -3.64
N ASN A 174 19.55 -0.23 -3.70
CA ASN A 174 19.42 -1.00 -4.93
C ASN A 174 18.03 -0.84 -5.58
N GLY A 175 17.13 -0.10 -4.94
CA GLY A 175 15.73 -0.01 -5.36
C GLY A 175 14.88 -1.21 -4.93
N THR A 176 15.40 -2.05 -4.03
CA THR A 176 14.63 -3.15 -3.44
C THR A 176 13.58 -2.56 -2.50
N ILE A 177 12.30 -2.82 -2.78
CA ILE A 177 11.21 -2.48 -1.86
C ILE A 177 11.29 -3.47 -0.69
N LEU A 178 11.78 -3.01 0.45
CA LEU A 178 11.92 -3.82 1.67
C LEU A 178 10.58 -3.98 2.39
N TRP A 179 9.77 -2.92 2.35
CA TRP A 179 8.44 -2.85 2.97
C TRP A 179 7.55 -1.91 2.16
N GLU A 180 6.24 -2.20 2.10
CA GLU A 180 5.27 -1.35 1.43
C GLU A 180 3.93 -1.30 2.17
N TYR A 181 3.20 -0.21 2.00
CA TYR A 181 1.85 -0.01 2.49
C TYR A 181 1.00 0.67 1.42
N PRO A 182 -0.20 0.15 1.12
CA PRO A 182 -0.69 -1.16 1.59
C PRO A 182 0.10 -2.35 0.97
N ASN A 183 0.17 -3.49 1.67
CA ASN A 183 0.77 -4.74 1.18
C ASN A 183 -0.17 -5.92 1.41
N PHE A 184 -0.69 -6.52 0.33
CA PHE A 184 -1.75 -7.54 0.34
C PHE A 184 -1.28 -8.98 0.41
N ARG A 185 -0.01 -9.20 0.81
CA ARG A 185 0.48 -10.56 1.09
C ARG A 185 -0.20 -11.22 2.29
N SER A 186 -0.87 -10.46 3.16
CA SER A 186 -1.66 -10.99 4.27
C SER A 186 -3.17 -10.93 3.97
N ARG A 187 -3.93 -11.92 4.46
CA ARG A 187 -5.34 -12.16 4.08
C ARG A 187 -6.36 -11.18 4.70
N ILE A 188 -5.94 -10.29 5.59
CA ILE A 188 -6.84 -9.37 6.30
C ILE A 188 -6.17 -8.01 6.35
N LEU A 189 -6.52 -7.13 5.40
CA LEU A 189 -6.14 -5.73 5.45
C LEU A 189 -7.40 -4.88 5.37
N THR A 190 -7.52 -3.98 6.33
CA THR A 190 -8.32 -2.77 6.15
C THR A 190 -7.38 -1.70 5.61
N HIS A 191 -7.76 -1.02 4.53
CA HIS A 191 -7.07 0.17 4.06
C HIS A 191 -8.05 1.33 4.15
N TYR A 192 -7.88 2.19 5.15
CA TYR A 192 -8.78 3.33 5.31
C TYR A 192 -8.35 4.49 4.41
N PRO A 193 -9.28 5.08 3.64
CA PRO A 193 -8.95 6.31 2.93
C PRO A 193 -8.62 7.42 3.93
N MET A 194 -7.71 8.30 3.52
CA MET A 194 -7.36 9.48 4.30
C MET A 194 -8.56 10.41 4.38
N ILE A 195 -9.13 10.77 3.22
CA ILE A 195 -10.33 11.63 3.10
C ILE A 195 -11.17 11.17 1.91
N ASN A 196 -12.49 11.08 2.11
CA ASN A 196 -13.44 11.11 0.99
C ASN A 196 -13.65 12.57 0.55
N LEU A 197 -13.39 12.88 -0.71
CA LEU A 197 -13.56 14.22 -1.28
C LEU A 197 -15.00 14.49 -1.70
N GLN A 198 -15.82 13.45 -1.76
CA GLN A 198 -17.22 13.53 -2.16
C GLN A 198 -18.14 12.97 -1.07
N TYR A 199 -19.43 13.28 -1.17
CA TYR A 199 -20.46 12.72 -0.29
C TYR A 199 -21.79 12.62 -1.04
N PRO A 200 -22.63 11.62 -0.73
CA PRO A 200 -24.03 11.61 -1.13
C PRO A 200 -24.82 12.67 -0.36
N ASP A 201 -25.54 13.54 -1.05
CA ASP A 201 -26.46 14.49 -0.42
C ASP A 201 -27.86 13.86 -0.22
N PHE A 202 -27.96 13.01 0.82
CA PHE A 202 -29.23 12.38 1.19
C PHE A 202 -30.25 13.40 1.72
N SER A 203 -29.79 14.45 2.39
CA SER A 203 -30.66 15.47 2.98
C SER A 203 -31.39 16.28 1.91
N GLU A 204 -30.69 16.68 0.84
CA GLU A 204 -31.32 17.35 -0.30
C GLU A 204 -32.29 16.42 -1.03
N ALA A 205 -31.95 15.14 -1.17
CA ALA A 205 -32.84 14.16 -1.80
C ALA A 205 -34.15 14.00 -1.01
N GLU A 206 -34.05 13.87 0.33
CA GLU A 206 -35.19 13.77 1.23
C GLU A 206 -36.06 15.04 1.19
N ALA A 207 -35.44 16.22 1.24
CA ALA A 207 -36.15 17.50 1.18
C ALA A 207 -36.92 17.70 -0.13
N ASN A 208 -36.41 17.15 -1.25
CA ASN A 208 -37.04 17.24 -2.57
C ASN A 208 -37.91 16.02 -2.92
N LEU A 209 -38.10 15.07 -2.00
CA LEU A 209 -38.78 13.78 -2.26
C LEU A 209 -38.20 13.04 -3.49
N SER A 210 -36.91 13.21 -3.74
CA SER A 210 -36.19 12.56 -4.83
C SER A 210 -35.91 11.11 -4.49
N ALA A 211 -36.05 10.22 -5.47
CA ALA A 211 -35.72 8.81 -5.33
C ALA A 211 -34.20 8.55 -5.24
N ALA A 212 -33.37 9.49 -5.68
CA ALA A 212 -31.91 9.35 -5.70
C ALA A 212 -31.22 10.59 -5.14
N ALA A 213 -30.16 10.35 -4.36
CA ALA A 213 -29.24 11.38 -3.90
C ALA A 213 -28.24 11.74 -5.01
N ASN A 214 -27.71 12.97 -4.93
CA ASN A 214 -26.64 13.42 -5.82
C ASN A 214 -25.29 13.32 -5.11
N VAL A 215 -24.23 12.99 -5.86
CA VAL A 215 -22.86 13.09 -5.35
C VAL A 215 -22.41 14.54 -5.40
N LYS A 216 -21.96 15.09 -4.28
CA LYS A 216 -21.38 16.44 -4.20
C LYS A 216 -19.94 16.37 -3.72
N PHE A 217 -19.12 17.32 -4.17
CA PHE A 217 -17.79 17.53 -3.61
C PHE A 217 -17.90 18.26 -2.28
N LYS A 218 -17.03 17.90 -1.33
CA LYS A 218 -16.80 18.70 -0.14
C LYS A 218 -16.23 20.06 -0.56
N THR A 219 -16.52 21.11 0.21
CA THR A 219 -15.87 22.40 0.00
C THR A 219 -14.40 22.32 0.41
N LEU A 220 -13.56 23.20 -0.13
CA LEU A 220 -12.15 23.29 0.27
C LEU A 220 -12.02 23.52 1.79
N ASP A 221 -12.86 24.40 2.35
CA ASP A 221 -12.92 24.65 3.80
C ASP A 221 -13.34 23.40 4.59
N GLY A 222 -14.31 22.63 4.08
CA GLY A 222 -14.71 21.37 4.70
C GLY A 222 -13.58 20.34 4.72
N VAL A 223 -12.77 20.26 3.65
CA VAL A 223 -11.57 19.43 3.62
C VAL A 223 -10.52 19.93 4.61
N LYS A 224 -10.26 21.24 4.65
CA LYS A 224 -9.33 21.86 5.61
C LYS A 224 -9.73 21.56 7.05
N LEU A 225 -10.99 21.80 7.42
CA LEU A 225 -11.52 21.51 8.76
C LEU A 225 -11.36 20.03 9.12
N THR A 226 -11.60 19.13 8.16
CA THR A 226 -11.41 17.68 8.36
C THR A 226 -9.94 17.35 8.64
N LEU A 227 -9.00 17.93 7.90
CA LEU A 227 -7.55 17.73 8.09
C LEU A 227 -7.03 18.34 9.40
N GLU A 228 -7.63 19.46 9.83
CA GLU A 228 -7.24 20.19 11.05
C GLU A 228 -7.85 19.62 12.33
N GLN A 229 -8.90 18.79 12.21
CA GLN A 229 -9.61 18.22 13.35
C GLN A 229 -8.65 17.51 14.31
N LYS A 230 -8.60 17.99 15.55
CA LYS A 230 -7.68 17.49 16.57
C LYS A 230 -8.24 16.28 17.30
N ARG A 231 -7.39 15.29 17.55
CA ARG A 231 -7.72 14.13 18.38
C ARG A 231 -7.90 14.58 19.82
N LYS A 232 -8.91 14.04 20.49
CA LYS A 232 -9.14 14.26 21.92
C LYS A 232 -8.47 13.14 22.72
N ASP A 233 -7.83 13.50 23.83
CA ASP A 233 -7.25 12.54 24.77
C ASP A 233 -8.35 11.89 25.66
N MET A 234 -7.99 10.94 26.51
CA MET A 234 -8.88 10.28 27.48
C MET A 234 -9.62 11.27 28.39
N LEU A 235 -9.01 12.43 28.65
CA LEU A 235 -9.61 13.54 29.40
C LEU A 235 -10.39 14.53 28.52
N LEU A 236 -10.71 14.15 27.28
CA LEU A 236 -11.40 14.97 26.26
C LEU A 236 -10.67 16.27 25.88
N ARG A 237 -9.38 16.38 26.22
CA ARG A 237 -8.54 17.54 25.88
C ARG A 237 -8.06 17.43 24.44
N GLU A 238 -8.07 18.53 23.71
CA GLU A 238 -7.53 18.56 22.36
C GLU A 238 -6.02 18.34 22.39
N THR A 239 -5.56 17.38 21.59
CA THR A 239 -4.14 17.10 21.39
C THR A 239 -3.63 17.89 20.19
N GLN A 240 -2.30 17.93 20.01
CA GLN A 240 -1.72 18.52 18.80
C GLN A 240 -1.91 17.63 17.56
N GLU A 241 -2.33 16.38 17.72
CA GLU A 241 -2.46 15.40 16.65
C GLU A 241 -3.73 15.63 15.82
N SER A 242 -3.61 15.63 14.49
CA SER A 242 -4.79 15.53 13.62
C SER A 242 -5.38 14.12 13.69
N ILE A 243 -6.71 14.00 13.72
CA ILE A 243 -7.41 12.70 13.68
C ILE A 243 -7.08 11.97 12.39
N VAL A 244 -7.12 12.68 11.25
CA VAL A 244 -6.92 12.11 9.92
C VAL A 244 -5.49 11.59 9.78
N TYR A 245 -4.50 12.46 10.00
CA TYR A 245 -3.09 12.06 9.91
C TYR A 245 -2.72 11.04 10.99
N GLY A 246 -3.18 11.24 12.22
CA GLY A 246 -2.95 10.32 13.32
C GLY A 246 -3.43 8.91 12.98
N LYS A 247 -4.64 8.76 12.42
CA LYS A 247 -5.16 7.46 11.99
C LYS A 247 -4.28 6.83 10.91
N GLN A 248 -3.93 7.57 9.86
CA GLN A 248 -3.08 7.05 8.77
C GLN A 248 -1.68 6.65 9.27
N PHE A 249 -1.09 7.45 10.15
CA PHE A 249 0.22 7.16 10.72
C PHE A 249 0.17 5.94 11.65
N ASP A 250 -0.84 5.86 12.52
CA ASP A 250 -1.02 4.73 13.43
C ASP A 250 -1.22 3.42 12.62
N GLU A 251 -1.97 3.48 11.51
CA GLU A 251 -2.18 2.36 10.58
C GLU A 251 -0.88 1.95 9.88
N ILE A 252 -0.17 2.88 9.23
CA ILE A 252 1.14 2.63 8.60
C ILE A 252 2.10 1.97 9.59
N LEU A 253 2.19 2.51 10.81
CA LEU A 253 3.11 2.03 11.84
C LEU A 253 2.72 0.67 12.40
N SER A 254 1.43 0.33 12.42
CA SER A 254 0.98 -0.99 12.85
C SER A 254 1.55 -2.12 11.99
N PHE A 255 1.86 -1.83 10.73
CA PHE A 255 2.45 -2.77 9.77
C PHE A 255 3.98 -2.71 9.66
N ILE A 256 4.63 -1.75 10.34
CA ILE A 256 6.10 -1.62 10.39
C ILE A 256 6.65 -2.23 11.69
N LYS A 257 5.86 -2.32 12.76
CA LYS A 257 6.31 -2.86 14.06
C LYS A 257 6.85 -4.27 13.92
N TYR A 258 8.10 -4.44 14.33
CA TYR A 258 8.78 -5.72 14.44
C TYR A 258 9.00 -6.01 15.92
N ASP A 259 8.53 -7.17 16.40
CA ASP A 259 8.91 -7.66 17.72
C ASP A 259 10.01 -8.73 17.53
N PRO A 260 11.30 -8.38 17.77
CA PRO A 260 12.41 -9.34 17.64
C PRO A 260 12.30 -10.54 18.58
N ASN A 261 11.41 -10.49 19.59
CA ASN A 261 11.17 -11.59 20.52
C ASN A 261 9.93 -12.42 20.16
N ALA A 262 9.08 -11.98 19.22
CA ALA A 262 7.93 -12.77 18.78
C ALA A 262 8.38 -14.08 18.13
N ASP A 263 9.37 -14.03 17.23
CA ASP A 263 9.86 -15.22 16.52
C ASP A 263 10.69 -16.17 17.41
N LYS A 264 11.31 -15.65 18.49
CA LYS A 264 12.01 -16.48 19.49
C LYS A 264 11.05 -17.24 20.41
N LYS A 265 9.79 -16.81 20.50
CA LYS A 265 8.79 -17.48 21.34
C LYS A 265 8.21 -18.73 20.68
N ASP A 266 8.36 -18.87 19.37
CA ASP A 266 7.94 -20.03 18.59
C ASP A 266 9.02 -21.11 18.44
N THR A 267 10.26 -20.85 18.91
CA THR A 267 11.27 -21.91 19.07
C THR A 267 11.08 -22.57 20.42
N ALA A 268 10.18 -23.55 20.47
CA ALA A 268 10.03 -24.45 21.62
C ALA A 268 11.41 -25.03 22.01
N ALA A 269 11.63 -25.09 23.32
CA ALA A 269 12.86 -25.51 23.97
C ALA A 269 13.47 -26.81 23.41
N PRO A 270 14.80 -27.00 23.47
CA PRO A 270 15.44 -28.26 23.09
C PRO A 270 14.81 -29.42 23.87
N ALA A 271 14.21 -30.36 23.15
CA ALA A 271 13.68 -31.58 23.74
C ALA A 271 14.80 -32.31 24.48
N GLU A 272 14.56 -32.65 25.76
CA GLU A 272 15.44 -33.52 26.53
C GLU A 272 15.68 -34.85 25.79
N PRO A 273 16.90 -35.41 25.86
CA PRO A 273 17.24 -36.63 25.15
C PRO A 273 16.47 -37.82 25.72
N VAL A 274 15.57 -38.37 24.91
CA VAL A 274 14.84 -39.61 25.19
C VAL A 274 15.82 -40.78 25.26
N LYS A 275 15.84 -41.47 26.41
CA LYS A 275 16.56 -42.74 26.62
C LYS A 275 16.08 -43.81 25.61
N PRO A 276 16.99 -44.58 24.99
CA PRO A 276 16.61 -45.63 24.04
C PRO A 276 15.94 -46.82 24.76
N PRO A 277 14.87 -47.42 24.19
CA PRO A 277 14.33 -48.68 24.68
C PRO A 277 15.23 -49.87 24.32
N GLN A 278 15.24 -50.85 25.22
CA GLN A 278 16.02 -52.08 25.15
C GLN A 278 15.65 -52.98 23.97
N ALA A 279 16.65 -53.76 23.55
CA ALA A 279 16.63 -54.70 22.45
C ALA A 279 15.63 -55.86 22.63
N GLU A 280 14.82 -56.10 21.61
CA GLU A 280 14.11 -57.36 21.39
C GLU A 280 14.84 -58.19 20.32
N LYS A 281 14.92 -59.50 20.58
CA LYS A 281 15.70 -60.50 19.82
C LYS A 281 15.08 -60.83 18.45
N PRO A 282 15.88 -61.36 17.51
CA PRO A 282 15.50 -61.52 16.10
C PRO A 282 14.83 -62.87 15.81
N LEU A 283 13.84 -62.86 14.91
CA LEU A 283 13.32 -64.05 14.24
C LEU A 283 13.69 -64.00 12.75
N LEU A 284 14.17 -65.15 12.26
CA LEU A 284 14.74 -65.43 10.94
C LEU A 284 13.68 -65.46 9.79
N PRO A 285 14.12 -65.51 8.52
CA PRO A 285 13.41 -64.99 7.35
C PRO A 285 12.67 -66.06 6.54
N ALA A 286 11.69 -65.63 5.73
CA ALA A 286 11.17 -66.42 4.62
C ALA A 286 10.98 -65.56 3.36
N GLN A 287 11.93 -65.76 2.44
CA GLN A 287 11.79 -65.95 0.98
C GLN A 287 10.97 -64.97 0.13
N GLN A 288 11.71 -64.30 -0.76
CA GLN A 288 11.26 -63.79 -2.07
C GLN A 288 10.69 -64.90 -2.95
N PRO A 289 9.85 -64.54 -3.93
CA PRO A 289 10.28 -64.79 -5.32
C PRO A 289 10.30 -63.54 -6.20
N SER A 290 11.34 -63.51 -7.03
CA SER A 290 11.61 -62.63 -8.18
C SER A 290 10.71 -62.94 -9.36
N ILE A 291 10.24 -61.91 -10.11
CA ILE A 291 10.16 -61.95 -11.59
C ILE A 291 10.37 -60.54 -12.18
N ALA A 292 11.53 -60.42 -12.85
CA ALA A 292 11.94 -59.75 -14.10
C ALA A 292 11.11 -58.60 -14.78
N PRO A 293 11.78 -57.78 -15.62
CA PRO A 293 11.36 -56.46 -16.09
C PRO A 293 10.70 -56.49 -17.48
N THR A 294 10.14 -55.35 -17.93
CA THR A 294 10.22 -54.76 -19.29
C THR A 294 9.07 -53.77 -19.50
N ALA A 295 9.37 -52.54 -19.94
CA ALA A 295 8.85 -51.94 -21.17
C ALA A 295 9.00 -50.41 -21.16
N GLU A 296 9.63 -49.90 -22.21
CA GLU A 296 9.83 -48.50 -22.53
C GLU A 296 8.55 -47.83 -23.09
N THR A 297 8.39 -46.53 -22.78
CA THR A 297 7.77 -45.40 -23.52
C THR A 297 6.45 -45.57 -24.30
N PRO A 298 5.59 -44.53 -24.28
CA PRO A 298 5.57 -43.64 -25.45
C PRO A 298 5.58 -42.14 -25.13
N LYS A 299 6.22 -41.42 -26.06
CA LYS A 299 6.37 -39.96 -26.15
C LYS A 299 5.02 -39.26 -26.34
N THR A 300 4.78 -38.21 -25.57
CA THR A 300 3.64 -37.29 -25.75
C THR A 300 3.89 -36.38 -26.96
N PRO A 301 2.89 -36.14 -27.84
CA PRO A 301 3.03 -35.26 -28.99
C PRO A 301 3.07 -33.79 -28.59
N ILE A 302 3.92 -33.05 -29.31
CA ILE A 302 4.03 -31.59 -29.31
C ILE A 302 2.81 -31.03 -30.06
N PRO A 303 2.01 -30.13 -29.47
CA PRO A 303 0.96 -29.44 -30.22
C PRO A 303 1.55 -28.40 -31.17
N GLU A 304 1.02 -28.46 -32.38
CA GLU A 304 1.35 -27.75 -33.59
C GLU A 304 1.02 -26.25 -33.51
N ILE A 305 1.91 -25.45 -34.11
CA ILE A 305 1.88 -23.99 -34.13
C ILE A 305 0.86 -23.53 -35.18
N THR A 306 -0.29 -23.04 -34.74
CA THR A 306 -1.21 -22.30 -35.61
C THR A 306 -0.66 -20.89 -35.85
N ARG A 307 -0.10 -20.66 -37.04
CA ARG A 307 0.26 -19.34 -37.55
C ARG A 307 -1.01 -18.53 -37.81
N VAL A 308 -1.12 -17.38 -37.15
CA VAL A 308 -2.18 -16.38 -37.43
C VAL A 308 -1.80 -15.61 -38.70
N PRO A 309 -2.74 -15.34 -39.63
CA PRO A 309 -2.47 -14.61 -40.85
C PRO A 309 -2.05 -13.16 -40.58
N MET A 310 -1.05 -12.74 -41.36
CA MET A 310 -0.54 -11.39 -41.52
C MET A 310 -1.68 -10.47 -41.99
N LEU A 311 -2.08 -9.50 -41.17
CA LEU A 311 -3.02 -8.45 -41.58
C LEU A 311 -2.24 -7.32 -42.24
N GLU A 312 -2.72 -6.96 -43.43
CA GLU A 312 -2.17 -5.99 -44.35
C GLU A 312 -2.07 -4.58 -43.76
N THR A 313 -1.01 -3.90 -44.17
CA THR A 313 -0.75 -2.48 -43.97
C THR A 313 -1.55 -1.66 -44.97
N PRO A 314 -2.38 -0.68 -44.55
CA PRO A 314 -2.85 0.35 -45.46
C PRO A 314 -1.92 1.56 -45.44
N ALA A 315 -1.43 1.83 -46.64
CA ALA A 315 -0.85 3.04 -47.22
C ALA A 315 -0.87 4.36 -46.40
N ALA A 316 0.28 5.01 -46.50
CA ALA A 316 0.53 6.42 -46.22
C ALA A 316 -0.43 7.35 -46.97
N SER A 317 -0.97 8.32 -46.25
CA SER A 317 -1.59 9.53 -46.81
C SER A 317 -0.71 10.73 -46.46
N ALA A 318 -0.30 11.45 -47.50
CA ALA A 318 0.57 12.62 -47.49
C ALA A 318 -0.10 13.86 -46.86
N PRO A 319 0.67 14.93 -46.58
CA PRO A 319 0.27 16.03 -45.70
C PRO A 319 -0.60 17.06 -46.42
N THR A 320 -1.70 17.49 -45.77
CA THR A 320 -2.53 18.59 -46.26
C THR A 320 -2.19 19.88 -45.51
N ALA A 321 -1.73 20.83 -46.32
CA ALA A 321 -1.67 22.29 -46.22
C ALA A 321 -2.19 23.00 -44.94
N ALA A 322 -1.34 23.93 -44.49
CA ALA A 322 -1.67 25.08 -43.65
C ALA A 322 -2.65 26.06 -44.32
N PRO A 323 -3.36 26.87 -43.53
CA PRO A 323 -3.63 28.25 -43.92
C PRO A 323 -3.18 29.27 -42.87
N ALA A 324 -2.40 30.23 -43.38
CA ALA A 324 -2.39 31.66 -43.13
C ALA A 324 -2.79 32.23 -41.75
N ALA A 325 -1.82 32.93 -41.15
CA ALA A 325 -2.03 33.98 -40.18
C ALA A 325 -2.83 35.17 -40.76
N PRO A 326 -3.59 35.89 -39.94
CA PRO A 326 -3.87 37.30 -40.16
C PRO A 326 -2.93 38.19 -39.33
N VAL A 327 -2.43 39.18 -40.06
CA VAL A 327 -1.64 40.33 -39.62
C VAL A 327 -2.52 41.30 -38.82
N GLY A 328 -2.01 41.71 -37.66
CA GLY A 328 -1.98 43.10 -37.17
C GLY A 328 -3.30 43.82 -36.86
N GLU A 329 -3.47 44.21 -35.59
CA GLU A 329 -3.92 45.57 -35.29
C GLU A 329 -3.31 46.07 -33.97
N SER A 330 -2.39 47.02 -34.11
CA SER A 330 -1.83 47.85 -33.05
C SER A 330 -2.77 49.03 -32.80
N ILE A 331 -3.24 49.23 -31.57
CA ILE A 331 -3.88 50.47 -31.14
C ILE A 331 -2.99 51.12 -30.07
N PRO A 332 -2.69 52.43 -30.19
CA PRO A 332 -1.72 53.11 -29.35
C PRO A 332 -2.29 53.54 -27.99
N ALA A 333 -1.36 53.76 -27.07
CA ALA A 333 -1.55 54.38 -25.77
C ALA A 333 -2.12 55.81 -25.87
N LYS A 334 -2.93 56.16 -24.87
CA LYS A 334 -3.03 57.51 -24.34
C LYS A 334 -3.28 57.48 -22.85
#